data_AF-A0A930B3B6-F1
#
_entry.id   AF-A0A930B3B6-F1
#
_cell.length_a   1.000
_cell.length_b   1.000
_cell.length_c   1.000
_cell.angle_alpha   90.00
_cell.angle_beta   90.00
_cell.angle_gamma   90.00
#
_symmetry.space_group_name_H-M   'P 1'
#
loop_
_entity.id
_entity.type
_entity.pdbx_description
1 polymer ?
#
loop_
_entity_poly.entity_id
_entity_poly.type
_entity_poly.pdbx_seq_one_letter_code
_entity_poly.pdbx_strand_id
1 'polypeptide(L)'
;HILPFLKVDKGLENLDENGVQLMKPISNLADLLKRANEHHVFGTKMRSVVKKASKAGIARIVDQQFEVAAQIIAAGLVPIIEPEVDINIPDKAEAEAILREEILKHLDKLPATSDVMLKLTLPTVANFYEPLTKHPRVVRVVALSGGYSREKANEILAKNHGVIASFSRALSEGLSAQQSDAEFNKTLADSIEGIYEASIK
;
A
#
# COMPACT_ATOMS: atom_id res chain seq x y z
N HIS A 1 11.84 14.04 11.82
CA HIS A 1 12.07 14.08 10.36
C HIS A 1 11.14 13.10 9.67
N ILE A 2 10.50 13.50 8.55
CA ILE A 2 9.51 12.68 7.82
C ILE A 2 9.98 12.55 6.37
N LEU A 3 9.98 11.33 5.83
CA LEU A 3 10.32 11.07 4.43
C LEU A 3 9.14 11.42 3.51
N PRO A 4 9.33 12.24 2.46
CA PRO A 4 8.26 12.61 1.54
C PRO A 4 8.01 11.51 0.47
N PHE A 5 6.74 11.17 0.26
CA PHE A 5 6.31 10.28 -0.83
C PHE A 5 5.25 10.95 -1.70
N LEU A 6 5.26 10.65 -3.00
CA LEU A 6 4.31 11.20 -3.99
C LEU A 6 3.38 10.13 -4.56
N LYS A 7 2.07 10.38 -4.53
CA LYS A 7 1.10 9.55 -5.27
C LYS A 7 1.21 9.81 -6.78
N VAL A 8 1.44 8.77 -7.59
CA VAL A 8 1.65 8.91 -9.05
C VAL A 8 0.51 8.39 -9.93
N ASP A 9 -0.34 7.50 -9.42
CA ASP A 9 -1.49 6.98 -10.19
C ASP A 9 -2.51 8.05 -10.54
N LYS A 10 -3.20 7.87 -11.67
CA LYS A 10 -4.27 8.76 -12.16
C LYS A 10 -5.68 8.22 -11.88
N GLY A 11 -5.80 7.43 -10.81
CA GLY A 11 -7.01 6.68 -10.50
C GLY A 11 -7.09 5.35 -11.26
N LEU A 12 -8.28 4.78 -11.27
CA LEU A 12 -8.51 3.41 -11.69
C LEU A 12 -9.33 3.35 -12.98
N GLU A 13 -9.10 2.32 -13.77
CA GLU A 13 -10.02 1.87 -14.81
C GLU A 13 -11.33 1.34 -14.21
N ASN A 14 -12.32 1.16 -15.07
CA ASN A 14 -13.58 0.51 -14.70
C ASN A 14 -13.31 -0.93 -14.21
N LEU A 15 -14.19 -1.42 -13.34
CA LEU A 15 -14.14 -2.81 -12.91
C LEU A 15 -14.34 -3.72 -14.11
N ASP A 16 -13.38 -4.61 -14.34
CA ASP A 16 -13.44 -5.56 -15.44
C ASP A 16 -14.12 -6.89 -15.08
N GLU A 17 -14.28 -7.75 -16.07
CA GLU A 17 -14.92 -9.08 -15.92
C GLU A 17 -14.16 -10.03 -14.98
N ASN A 18 -12.88 -9.77 -14.75
CA ASN A 18 -12.03 -10.53 -13.82
C ASN A 18 -12.11 -9.94 -12.40
N GLY A 19 -12.93 -8.91 -12.17
CA GLY A 19 -13.13 -8.32 -10.86
C GLY A 19 -11.90 -7.57 -10.37
N VAL A 20 -11.15 -6.91 -11.26
CA VAL A 20 -10.06 -6.02 -10.88
C VAL A 20 -10.21 -4.64 -11.50
N GLN A 21 -9.59 -3.64 -10.88
CA GLN A 21 -9.48 -2.29 -11.39
C GLN A 21 -8.00 -1.92 -11.51
N LEU A 22 -7.50 -1.98 -12.74
CA LEU A 22 -6.15 -1.54 -13.08
C LEU A 22 -6.01 -0.02 -12.89
N MET A 23 -4.77 0.46 -12.79
CA MET A 23 -4.47 1.88 -12.86
C MET A 23 -4.75 2.41 -14.27
N LYS A 24 -5.29 3.62 -14.35
CA LYS A 24 -5.33 4.35 -15.64
C LYS A 24 -3.90 4.59 -16.15
N PRO A 25 -3.68 4.64 -17.47
CA PRO A 25 -2.39 5.00 -18.05
C PRO A 25 -1.82 6.30 -17.47
N ILE A 26 -0.53 6.31 -17.15
CA ILE A 26 0.20 7.46 -16.59
C ILE A 26 1.12 8.03 -17.67
N SER A 27 0.54 8.70 -18.67
CA SER A 27 1.29 9.18 -19.84
C SER A 27 2.41 10.16 -19.51
N ASN A 28 2.33 10.87 -18.37
CA ASN A 28 3.33 11.83 -17.92
C ASN A 28 4.20 11.35 -16.75
N LEU A 29 4.38 10.04 -16.59
CA LEU A 29 5.13 9.49 -15.46
C LEU A 29 6.59 10.00 -15.41
N ALA A 30 7.30 9.98 -16.54
CA ALA A 30 8.70 10.40 -16.59
C ALA A 30 8.91 11.85 -16.10
N ASP A 31 8.11 12.79 -16.61
CA ASP A 31 8.16 14.20 -16.18
C ASP A 31 7.75 14.38 -14.71
N LEU A 32 6.81 13.56 -14.22
CA LEU A 32 6.40 13.58 -12.82
C LEU A 32 7.54 13.12 -11.90
N LEU A 33 8.26 12.05 -12.26
CA LEU A 33 9.39 11.53 -11.49
C LEU A 33 10.58 12.49 -11.49
N LYS A 34 10.85 13.15 -12.63
CA LYS A 34 11.86 14.21 -12.69
C LYS A 34 11.57 15.33 -11.68
N ARG A 35 10.34 15.84 -11.67
CA ARG A 35 9.92 16.87 -10.70
C ARG A 35 9.97 16.36 -9.26
N ALA A 36 9.60 15.11 -9.02
CA ALA A 36 9.71 14.50 -7.70
C ALA A 36 11.15 14.55 -7.16
N ASN A 37 12.14 14.25 -8.02
CA ASN A 37 13.56 14.38 -7.68
C ASN A 37 14.00 15.83 -7.45
N GLU A 38 13.55 16.78 -8.28
CA GLU A 38 13.82 18.22 -8.08
C GLU A 38 13.29 18.74 -6.73
N HIS A 39 12.21 18.14 -6.21
CA HIS A 39 11.63 18.43 -4.90
C HIS A 39 12.12 17.52 -3.77
N HIS A 40 13.16 16.71 -4.00
CA HIS A 40 13.74 15.80 -3.02
C HIS A 40 12.73 14.82 -2.41
N VAL A 41 11.75 14.38 -3.21
CA VAL A 41 10.84 13.28 -2.86
C VAL A 41 11.66 12.00 -2.71
N PHE A 42 11.39 11.20 -1.68
CA PHE A 42 12.12 9.96 -1.44
C PHE A 42 11.56 8.79 -2.27
N GLY A 43 10.25 8.73 -2.43
CA GLY A 43 9.59 7.63 -3.11
C GLY A 43 8.21 7.97 -3.64
N THR A 44 7.55 7.00 -4.24
CA THR A 44 6.22 7.17 -4.81
C THR A 44 5.23 6.15 -4.26
N LYS A 45 3.95 6.31 -4.61
CA LYS A 45 2.90 5.35 -4.29
C LYS A 45 1.87 5.29 -5.41
N MET A 46 1.38 4.09 -5.73
CA MET A 46 0.39 3.89 -6.79
C MET A 46 -0.62 2.79 -6.45
N ARG A 47 -1.91 3.05 -6.66
CA ARG A 47 -3.01 2.17 -6.21
C ARG A 47 -3.68 1.43 -7.35
N SER A 48 -3.91 0.13 -7.17
CA SER A 48 -4.88 -0.64 -7.94
C SER A 48 -5.81 -1.41 -6.98
N VAL A 49 -6.89 -2.03 -7.48
CA VAL A 49 -7.90 -2.69 -6.62
C VAL A 49 -8.30 -4.06 -7.15
N VAL A 50 -8.43 -5.02 -6.23
CA VAL A 50 -8.92 -6.38 -6.43
C VAL A 50 -10.29 -6.51 -5.74
N LYS A 51 -11.30 -6.96 -6.50
CA LYS A 51 -12.69 -7.16 -6.06
C LYS A 51 -13.15 -8.63 -6.14
N LYS A 52 -12.29 -9.54 -6.59
CA LYS A 52 -12.57 -10.97 -6.78
C LYS A 52 -11.26 -11.76 -6.76
N ALA A 53 -11.29 -12.99 -6.27
CA ALA A 53 -10.18 -13.95 -6.34
C ALA A 53 -9.96 -14.49 -7.78
N SER A 54 -9.72 -13.60 -8.75
CA SER A 54 -9.37 -13.98 -10.12
C SER A 54 -7.87 -14.07 -10.28
N LYS A 55 -7.35 -15.28 -10.57
CA LYS A 55 -5.93 -15.49 -10.89
C LYS A 55 -5.46 -14.59 -12.04
N ALA A 56 -6.22 -14.55 -13.13
CA ALA A 56 -5.88 -13.73 -14.29
C ALA A 56 -6.01 -12.22 -14.03
N GLY A 57 -6.98 -11.80 -13.20
CA GLY A 57 -7.12 -10.40 -12.80
C GLY A 57 -5.97 -9.93 -11.91
N ILE A 58 -5.67 -10.71 -10.87
CA ILE A 58 -4.64 -10.38 -9.88
C ILE A 58 -3.24 -10.42 -10.50
N ALA A 59 -2.96 -11.38 -11.39
CA ALA A 59 -1.70 -11.38 -12.15
C ALA A 59 -1.50 -10.07 -12.93
N ARG A 60 -2.51 -9.61 -13.69
CA ARG A 60 -2.45 -8.33 -14.42
C ARG A 60 -2.26 -7.12 -13.50
N ILE A 61 -2.88 -7.14 -12.32
CA ILE A 61 -2.69 -6.10 -11.30
C ILE A 61 -1.23 -6.03 -10.86
N VAL A 62 -0.63 -7.19 -10.56
CA VAL A 62 0.76 -7.27 -10.12
C VAL A 62 1.72 -6.92 -11.26
N ASP A 63 1.49 -7.43 -12.47
CA ASP A 63 2.27 -7.08 -13.67
C ASP A 63 2.33 -5.56 -13.87
N GLN A 64 1.17 -4.89 -13.90
CA GLN A 64 1.10 -3.45 -14.10
C GLN A 64 1.81 -2.68 -12.98
N GLN A 65 1.63 -3.11 -11.72
CA GLN A 65 2.30 -2.49 -10.58
C GLN A 65 3.84 -2.61 -10.71
N PHE A 66 4.37 -3.77 -11.05
CA PHE A 66 5.82 -3.94 -11.19
C PHE A 66 6.39 -3.26 -12.43
N GLU A 67 5.63 -3.14 -13.53
CA GLU A 67 6.03 -2.38 -14.71
C GLU A 67 6.23 -0.88 -14.37
N VAL A 68 5.28 -0.29 -13.64
CA VAL A 68 5.39 1.10 -13.21
C VAL A 68 6.49 1.25 -12.14
N ALA A 69 6.63 0.28 -11.23
CA ALA A 69 7.70 0.27 -10.23
C ALA A 69 9.08 0.28 -10.87
N ALA A 70 9.30 -0.46 -11.95
CA ALA A 70 10.57 -0.47 -12.68
C ALA A 70 10.94 0.93 -13.22
N GLN A 71 9.96 1.67 -13.74
CA GLN A 71 10.17 3.06 -14.20
C GLN A 71 10.52 4.00 -13.04
N ILE A 72 9.88 3.82 -11.89
CA ILE A 72 10.15 4.61 -10.67
C ILE A 72 11.56 4.32 -10.14
N ILE A 73 11.96 3.05 -10.07
CA ILE A 73 13.30 2.64 -9.64
C ILE A 73 14.37 3.19 -10.59
N ALA A 74 14.13 3.14 -11.90
CA ALA A 74 15.04 3.70 -12.90
C ALA A 74 15.23 5.23 -12.73
N ALA A 75 14.25 5.91 -12.15
CA ALA A 75 14.35 7.34 -11.78
C ALA A 75 15.01 7.58 -10.41
N GLY A 76 15.48 6.54 -9.71
CA GLY A 76 16.15 6.64 -8.41
C GLY A 76 15.24 6.79 -7.20
N LEU A 77 13.94 6.52 -7.35
CA LEU A 77 12.92 6.65 -6.30
C LEU A 77 12.46 5.28 -5.81
N VAL A 78 12.01 5.19 -4.55
CA VAL A 78 11.45 3.95 -3.98
C VAL A 78 9.95 3.84 -4.26
N PRO A 79 9.46 2.84 -5.03
CA PRO A 79 8.03 2.68 -5.28
C PRO A 79 7.32 1.96 -4.12
N ILE A 80 6.18 2.50 -3.68
CA ILE A 80 5.17 1.76 -2.91
C ILE A 80 4.15 1.17 -3.88
N ILE A 81 4.19 -0.15 -4.03
CA ILE A 81 3.22 -0.97 -4.78
C ILE A 81 1.99 -1.21 -3.91
N GLU A 82 0.79 -0.76 -4.35
CA GLU A 82 -0.46 -0.88 -3.58
C GLU A 82 -1.59 -1.58 -4.35
N PRO A 83 -1.54 -2.93 -4.48
CA PRO A 83 -2.64 -3.75 -4.95
C PRO A 83 -3.61 -4.03 -3.79
N GLU A 84 -4.59 -3.15 -3.61
CA GLU A 84 -5.58 -3.26 -2.54
C GLU A 84 -6.57 -4.40 -2.81
N VAL A 85 -6.66 -5.36 -1.90
CA VAL A 85 -7.79 -6.31 -1.86
C VAL A 85 -8.92 -5.68 -1.05
N ASP A 86 -10.12 -5.57 -1.62
CA ASP A 86 -11.27 -5.01 -0.90
C ASP A 86 -11.64 -5.90 0.30
N ILE A 87 -11.85 -5.27 1.45
CA ILE A 87 -12.16 -5.96 2.71
C ILE A 87 -13.53 -6.67 2.71
N ASN A 88 -14.41 -6.34 1.76
CA ASN A 88 -15.79 -6.82 1.72
C ASN A 88 -16.03 -7.98 0.75
N ILE A 89 -15.00 -8.44 0.02
CA ILE A 89 -15.19 -9.53 -0.96
C ILE A 89 -15.30 -10.87 -0.23
N PRO A 90 -16.20 -11.77 -0.67
CA PRO A 90 -16.45 -13.03 0.03
C PRO A 90 -15.24 -13.99 -0.03
N ASP A 91 -14.41 -13.85 -1.06
CA ASP A 91 -13.26 -14.67 -1.39
C ASP A 91 -11.92 -13.99 -1.03
N LYS A 92 -11.93 -13.08 -0.03
CA LYS A 92 -10.77 -12.25 0.34
C LYS A 92 -9.50 -13.05 0.63
N ALA A 93 -9.60 -14.12 1.43
CA ALA A 93 -8.44 -14.95 1.77
C ALA A 93 -7.83 -15.65 0.53
N GLU A 94 -8.66 -16.04 -0.43
CA GLU A 94 -8.19 -16.63 -1.69
C GLU A 94 -7.52 -15.57 -2.57
N ALA A 95 -8.12 -14.38 -2.69
CA ALA A 95 -7.52 -13.25 -3.41
C ALA A 95 -6.16 -12.84 -2.83
N GLU A 96 -6.03 -12.81 -1.49
CA GLU A 96 -4.78 -12.55 -0.80
C GLU A 96 -3.71 -13.59 -1.10
N ALA A 97 -4.08 -14.88 -1.15
CA ALA A 97 -3.17 -15.95 -1.47
C ALA A 97 -2.62 -15.84 -2.89
N ILE A 98 -3.50 -15.63 -3.87
CA ILE A 98 -3.11 -15.39 -5.26
C ILE A 98 -2.19 -14.15 -5.32
N LEU A 99 -2.59 -13.05 -4.68
CA LEU A 99 -1.82 -11.80 -4.69
C LEU A 99 -0.41 -11.98 -4.12
N ARG A 100 -0.28 -12.65 -2.98
CA ARG A 100 1.03 -12.92 -2.36
C ARG A 100 1.92 -13.76 -3.27
N GLU A 101 1.36 -14.80 -3.90
CA GLU A 101 2.09 -15.66 -4.84
C GLU A 101 2.58 -14.87 -6.05
N GLU A 102 1.73 -14.04 -6.66
CA GLU A 102 2.12 -13.21 -7.79
C GLU A 102 3.17 -12.17 -7.39
N ILE A 103 3.02 -11.50 -6.23
CA ILE A 103 4.04 -10.56 -5.74
C ILE A 103 5.40 -11.25 -5.58
N LEU A 104 5.45 -12.43 -4.94
CA LEU A 104 6.70 -13.17 -4.74
C LEU A 104 7.39 -13.50 -6.07
N LYS A 105 6.64 -13.97 -7.07
CA LYS A 105 7.19 -14.26 -8.41
C LYS A 105 7.86 -13.06 -9.07
N HIS A 106 7.36 -11.85 -8.83
CA HIS A 106 7.95 -10.62 -9.33
C HIS A 106 9.15 -10.16 -8.50
N LEU A 107 9.04 -10.25 -7.18
CA LEU A 107 10.13 -9.94 -6.26
C LEU A 107 11.37 -10.80 -6.51
N ASP A 108 11.20 -12.11 -6.75
CA ASP A 108 12.28 -13.06 -7.04
C ASP A 108 13.04 -12.72 -8.34
N LYS A 109 12.42 -11.95 -9.23
CA LYS A 109 13.01 -11.50 -10.51
C LYS A 109 13.63 -10.12 -10.43
N LEU A 110 13.42 -9.36 -9.35
CA LEU A 110 14.03 -8.05 -9.20
C LEU A 110 15.54 -8.19 -9.02
N PRO A 111 16.35 -7.36 -9.70
CA PRO A 111 17.80 -7.38 -9.49
C PRO A 111 18.13 -6.92 -8.07
N ALA A 112 19.31 -7.32 -7.57
CA ALA A 112 19.75 -7.02 -6.20
C ALA A 112 19.98 -5.51 -5.90
N THR A 113 19.84 -4.65 -6.90
CA THR A 113 19.91 -3.18 -6.80
C THR A 113 18.55 -2.51 -6.77
N SER A 114 17.46 -3.29 -6.88
CA SER A 114 16.10 -2.79 -7.00
C SER A 114 15.28 -3.22 -5.81
N ASP A 115 14.83 -2.26 -5.02
CA ASP A 115 13.99 -2.51 -3.85
C ASP A 115 12.63 -1.82 -4.00
N VAL A 116 11.61 -2.42 -3.41
CA VAL A 116 10.25 -1.90 -3.37
C VAL A 116 9.73 -1.82 -1.94
N MET A 117 8.72 -1.00 -1.74
CA MET A 117 7.84 -1.09 -0.58
C MET A 117 6.48 -1.66 -1.03
N LEU A 118 5.82 -2.39 -0.14
CA LEU A 118 4.51 -2.96 -0.42
C LEU A 118 3.49 -2.33 0.50
N LYS A 119 2.36 -1.88 -0.05
CA LYS A 119 1.21 -1.43 0.73
C LYS A 119 0.02 -2.36 0.49
N LEU A 120 -0.33 -3.15 1.48
CA LEU A 120 -1.31 -4.23 1.33
C LEU A 120 -2.49 -4.03 2.28
N THR A 121 -3.64 -4.60 1.90
CA THR A 121 -4.77 -4.72 2.82
C THR A 121 -4.37 -5.58 4.02
N LEU A 122 -4.81 -5.22 5.22
CA LEU A 122 -4.65 -6.06 6.41
C LEU A 122 -5.20 -7.48 6.12
N PRO A 123 -4.37 -8.53 6.30
CA PRO A 123 -4.71 -9.86 5.82
C PRO A 123 -5.82 -10.52 6.64
N THR A 124 -6.54 -11.45 6.02
CA THR A 124 -7.57 -12.26 6.72
C THR A 124 -6.94 -13.19 7.76
N VAL A 125 -5.78 -13.75 7.45
CA VAL A 125 -5.00 -14.62 8.34
C VAL A 125 -3.84 -13.82 8.93
N ALA A 126 -3.66 -13.85 10.25
CA ALA A 126 -2.55 -13.16 10.91
C ALA A 126 -1.18 -13.66 10.40
N ASN A 127 -0.24 -12.73 10.23
CA ASN A 127 1.11 -12.98 9.69
C ASN A 127 1.14 -13.56 8.26
N PHE A 128 0.04 -13.49 7.50
CA PHE A 128 -0.01 -14.08 6.15
C PHE A 128 1.05 -13.53 5.19
N TYR A 129 1.43 -12.26 5.35
CA TYR A 129 2.45 -11.58 4.54
C TYR A 129 3.87 -11.64 5.12
N GLU A 130 4.13 -12.43 6.17
CA GLU A 130 5.48 -12.59 6.73
C GLU A 130 6.56 -12.99 5.70
N PRO A 131 6.28 -13.84 4.69
CA PRO A 131 7.27 -14.09 3.63
C PRO A 131 7.68 -12.81 2.87
N LEU A 132 6.78 -11.84 2.71
CA LEU A 132 7.06 -10.58 2.03
C LEU A 132 7.89 -9.63 2.91
N THR A 133 7.67 -9.62 4.23
CA THR A 133 8.45 -8.79 5.16
C THR A 133 9.90 -9.25 5.27
N LYS A 134 10.17 -10.53 4.97
CA LYS A 134 11.50 -11.15 4.99
C LYS A 134 12.19 -11.15 3.63
N HIS A 135 11.52 -10.73 2.56
CA HIS A 135 12.08 -10.79 1.22
C HIS A 135 13.20 -9.73 1.05
N PRO A 136 14.39 -10.08 0.51
CA PRO A 136 15.54 -9.17 0.44
C PRO A 136 15.34 -7.95 -0.46
N ARG A 137 14.33 -7.97 -1.34
CA ARG A 137 13.95 -6.86 -2.23
C ARG A 137 12.82 -5.98 -1.67
N VAL A 138 12.36 -6.25 -0.46
CA VAL A 138 11.28 -5.48 0.19
C VAL A 138 11.86 -4.67 1.35
N VAL A 139 11.87 -3.35 1.22
CA VAL A 139 12.37 -2.44 2.27
C VAL A 139 11.42 -2.43 3.47
N ARG A 140 10.11 -2.43 3.20
CA ARG A 140 9.07 -2.39 4.21
C ARG A 140 7.73 -2.85 3.63
N VAL A 141 6.94 -3.54 4.45
CA VAL A 141 5.51 -3.75 4.21
C VAL A 141 4.73 -2.78 5.09
N VAL A 142 3.82 -2.05 4.47
CA VAL A 142 2.91 -1.13 5.14
C VAL A 142 1.46 -1.55 4.89
N ALA A 143 0.53 -1.21 5.78
CA ALA A 143 -0.86 -1.62 5.68
C ALA A 143 -1.80 -0.44 5.43
N LEU A 144 -2.75 -0.60 4.50
CA LEU A 144 -3.91 0.28 4.39
C LEU A 144 -5.03 -0.18 5.35
N SER A 145 -5.82 0.75 5.89
CA SER A 145 -6.96 0.39 6.76
C SER A 145 -8.15 -0.17 5.97
N GLY A 146 -8.26 0.14 4.67
CA GLY A 146 -9.19 -0.53 3.75
C GLY A 146 -10.68 -0.29 4.00
N GLY A 147 -11.04 0.58 4.96
CA GLY A 147 -12.42 0.80 5.39
C GLY A 147 -12.71 0.34 6.81
N TYR A 148 -11.78 -0.36 7.47
CA TYR A 148 -11.86 -0.58 8.91
C TYR A 148 -11.75 0.74 9.68
N SER A 149 -12.43 0.82 10.83
CA SER A 149 -12.19 1.88 11.83
C SER A 149 -10.74 1.85 12.30
N ARG A 150 -10.24 2.97 12.83
CA ARG A 150 -8.87 3.01 13.38
C ARG A 150 -8.63 1.91 14.42
N GLU A 151 -9.57 1.72 15.34
CA GLU A 151 -9.48 0.70 16.38
C GLU A 151 -9.35 -0.72 15.80
N LYS A 152 -10.24 -1.07 14.85
CA LYS A 152 -10.21 -2.41 14.24
C LYS A 152 -8.96 -2.63 13.40
N ALA A 153 -8.52 -1.60 12.66
CA ALA A 153 -7.31 -1.65 11.87
C ALA A 153 -6.07 -1.87 12.75
N ASN A 154 -5.98 -1.18 13.90
CA ASN A 154 -4.90 -1.35 14.88
C ASN A 154 -4.91 -2.76 15.49
N GLU A 155 -6.09 -3.29 15.85
CA GLU A 155 -6.23 -4.65 16.41
C GLU A 155 -5.72 -5.74 15.45
N ILE A 156 -6.02 -5.60 14.15
CA ILE A 156 -5.54 -6.55 13.13
C ILE A 156 -4.04 -6.31 12.86
N LEU A 157 -3.61 -5.05 12.74
CA LEU A 157 -2.22 -4.69 12.48
C LEU A 157 -1.27 -5.27 13.55
N ALA A 158 -1.64 -5.15 14.83
CA ALA A 158 -0.86 -5.66 15.96
C ALA A 158 -0.61 -7.19 15.93
N LYS A 159 -1.34 -7.93 15.09
CA LYS A 159 -1.18 -9.38 14.90
C LYS A 159 -0.28 -9.73 13.71
N ASN A 160 0.26 -8.74 12.99
CA ASN A 160 1.05 -8.89 11.77
C ASN A 160 2.47 -8.33 11.94
N HIS A 161 3.39 -9.18 12.41
CA HIS A 161 4.75 -8.78 12.76
C HIS A 161 5.51 -8.24 11.56
N GLY A 162 6.21 -7.12 11.77
CA GLY A 162 7.01 -6.46 10.73
C GLY A 162 6.20 -5.68 9.70
N VAL A 163 4.89 -5.51 9.91
CA VAL A 163 4.02 -4.66 9.10
C VAL A 163 3.69 -3.37 9.88
N ILE A 164 3.85 -2.21 9.24
CA ILE A 164 3.53 -0.91 9.86
C ILE A 164 2.31 -0.26 9.21
N ALA A 165 1.64 0.68 9.88
CA ALA A 165 0.50 1.38 9.28
C ALA A 165 0.90 2.34 8.15
N SER A 166 0.01 2.48 7.17
CA SER A 166 -0.04 3.57 6.19
C SER A 166 -1.48 4.00 6.00
N PHE A 167 -2.06 4.54 7.07
CA PHE A 167 -3.45 4.96 7.14
C PHE A 167 -3.64 6.39 6.66
N SER A 168 -4.77 6.65 6.01
CA SER A 168 -5.23 8.00 5.65
C SER A 168 -6.43 8.39 6.50
N ARG A 169 -7.64 8.01 6.09
CA ARG A 169 -8.89 8.33 6.81
C ARG A 169 -8.90 7.83 8.25
N ALA A 170 -8.35 6.65 8.52
CA ALA A 170 -8.28 6.13 9.89
C ALA A 170 -7.34 6.94 10.79
N LEU A 171 -6.28 7.58 10.24
CA LEU A 171 -5.45 8.52 11.00
C LEU A 171 -6.23 9.79 11.36
N SER A 172 -7.02 10.32 10.43
CA SER A 172 -7.77 11.57 10.60
C SER A 172 -9.18 11.40 11.19
N GLU A 173 -9.59 10.17 11.50
CA GLU A 173 -10.92 9.87 12.06
C GLU A 173 -11.08 10.56 13.42
N GLY A 174 -12.14 11.38 13.56
CA GLY A 174 -12.41 12.18 14.75
C GLY A 174 -11.85 13.61 14.70
N LEU A 175 -11.06 13.97 13.69
CA LEU A 175 -10.60 15.35 13.49
C LEU A 175 -11.64 16.18 12.73
N SER A 176 -11.81 17.44 13.09
CA SER A 176 -12.69 18.38 12.39
C SER A 176 -12.14 19.80 12.39
N ALA A 177 -12.64 20.63 11.45
CA ALA A 177 -12.29 22.04 11.37
C ALA A 177 -12.95 22.90 12.47
N GLN A 178 -13.85 22.32 13.27
CA GLN A 178 -14.58 23.01 14.34
C GLN A 178 -13.96 22.79 15.73
N GLN A 179 -12.96 21.90 15.84
CA GLN A 179 -12.23 21.68 17.08
C GLN A 179 -11.36 22.88 17.43
N SER A 180 -11.14 23.09 18.73
CA SER A 180 -10.03 23.92 19.16
C SER A 180 -8.68 23.27 18.80
N ASP A 181 -7.62 24.06 18.67
CA ASP A 181 -6.27 23.55 18.43
C ASP A 181 -5.85 22.50 19.47
N ALA A 182 -6.25 22.68 20.74
CA ALA A 182 -5.94 21.75 21.82
C ALA A 182 -6.63 20.39 21.63
N GLU A 183 -7.92 20.38 21.28
CA GLU A 183 -8.67 19.14 21.03
C GLU A 183 -8.18 18.43 19.77
N PHE A 184 -7.89 19.19 18.71
CA PHE A 184 -7.33 18.66 17.48
C PHE A 184 -5.98 17.99 17.74
N ASN A 185 -5.05 18.70 18.39
CA ASN A 185 -3.71 18.19 18.69
C ASN A 185 -3.76 16.95 19.58
N LYS A 186 -4.63 16.95 20.60
CA LYS A 186 -4.82 15.79 21.46
C LYS A 186 -5.35 14.59 20.67
N THR A 187 -6.40 14.78 19.88
CA THR A 187 -7.01 13.71 19.08
C THR A 187 -6.02 13.12 18.07
N LEU A 188 -5.21 13.98 17.43
CA LEU A 188 -4.18 13.54 16.50
C LEU A 188 -3.06 12.79 17.23
N ALA A 189 -2.61 13.26 18.40
CA ALA A 189 -1.60 12.58 19.21
C ALA A 189 -2.08 11.18 19.64
N ASP A 190 -3.29 11.06 20.17
CA ASP A 190 -3.89 9.79 20.59
C ASP A 190 -4.03 8.82 19.40
N SER A 191 -4.38 9.35 18.21
CA SER A 191 -4.47 8.57 16.97
C SER A 191 -3.10 8.06 16.52
N ILE A 192 -2.07 8.91 16.56
CA ILE A 192 -0.69 8.56 16.20
C ILE A 192 -0.15 7.50 17.17
N GLU A 193 -0.35 7.67 18.48
CA GLU A 193 0.16 6.75 19.50
C GLU A 193 -0.42 5.36 19.32
N GLY A 194 -1.76 5.23 19.23
CA GLY A 194 -2.38 3.92 19.06
C GLY A 194 -1.98 3.22 17.74
N ILE A 195 -1.78 3.99 16.66
CA ILE A 195 -1.29 3.45 15.39
C ILE A 195 0.18 3.01 15.51
N TYR A 196 1.01 3.80 16.21
CA TYR A 196 2.41 3.50 16.46
C TYR A 196 2.56 2.21 17.28
N GLU A 197 1.86 2.12 18.42
CA GLU A 197 1.88 0.93 19.29
C GLU A 197 1.50 -0.35 18.56
N ALA A 198 0.51 -0.29 17.66
CA ALA A 198 0.12 -1.42 16.83
C ALA A 198 1.17 -1.76 15.75
N SER A 199 1.82 -0.74 15.18
CA SER A 199 2.82 -0.90 14.12
C SER A 199 4.16 -1.48 14.60
N ILE A 200 4.46 -1.40 15.90
CA ILE A 200 5.72 -1.89 16.48
C ILE A 200 5.62 -3.26 17.15
N LYS A 201 4.46 -3.93 17.06
CA LYS A 201 4.31 -5.32 17.49
C LYS A 201 5.00 -6.28 16.53
#